data_AF-A0A2E0NQ15-F1
#
_entry.id   AF-A0A2E0NQ15-F1
#
_cell.length_a   1.000
_cell.length_b   1.000
_cell.length_c   1.000
_cell.angle_alpha   90.00
_cell.angle_beta   90.00
_cell.angle_gamma   90.00
#
_symmetry.space_group_name_H-M   'P 1'
#
loop_
_entity.id
_entity.type
_entity.pdbx_description
1 polymer ?
#
loop_
_entity_poly.entity_id
_entity_poly.type
_entity_poly.pdbx_seq_one_letter_code
_entity_poly.pdbx_strand_id
1 'polypeptide(L)'
;MAQDFGHVKRFKNCKNRKTSLNILILWFFSNQKTAMFLLERILNEQLFLLIIIATSAILISYCIKNRPFLLKSIALAHLKKTAFKVVSNNTQDQIVSILFWTSITLQVICVFIFLEEKNNLNVFIIILFVSLVVVKRATIFISEIIFQTKTLLETYHTSFVVMVIHLGWLSLPFSIYKITYHKIISLQLVQDLNLGLISIVFLYLIIRLVILISTAKNEAVSFLHIIFYLCTLEIVPAVLIFSYLIS
;
A
#
# COMPACT_ATOMS: atom_id res chain seq x y z
N MET A 1 1.77 75.78 -31.95
CA MET A 1 3.09 75.16 -32.19
C MET A 1 3.04 73.77 -31.56
N ALA A 2 3.31 72.75 -32.39
CA ALA A 2 3.62 71.34 -32.11
C ALA A 2 3.86 70.94 -30.63
N GLN A 3 3.18 69.92 -30.09
CA GLN A 3 3.57 68.47 -30.00
C GLN A 3 3.74 68.11 -28.50
N ASP A 4 3.56 66.90 -27.97
CA ASP A 4 2.86 65.67 -28.34
C ASP A 4 2.87 64.71 -27.13
N PHE A 5 1.96 63.73 -27.15
CA PHE A 5 1.86 62.45 -26.41
C PHE A 5 2.41 62.23 -24.98
N GLY A 6 1.48 61.76 -24.13
CA GLY A 6 1.63 60.40 -23.56
C GLY A 6 1.17 60.22 -22.12
N HIS A 7 -0.10 59.83 -21.89
CA HIS A 7 -0.48 58.93 -20.78
C HIS A 7 -1.95 58.46 -20.84
N VAL A 8 -2.33 57.75 -21.91
CA VAL A 8 -3.57 56.93 -21.91
C VAL A 8 -3.16 55.47 -21.71
N LYS A 9 -3.18 54.98 -20.46
CA LYS A 9 -3.30 53.55 -20.08
C LYS A 9 -3.13 53.37 -18.57
N ARG A 10 -4.13 53.75 -17.74
CA ARG A 10 -4.11 53.36 -16.32
C ARG A 10 -5.45 53.39 -15.58
N PHE A 11 -6.60 53.13 -16.21
CA PHE A 11 -7.87 53.08 -15.47
C PHE A 11 -8.79 51.88 -15.73
N LYS A 12 -8.38 50.88 -16.53
CA LYS A 12 -9.18 49.65 -16.73
C LYS A 12 -8.80 48.48 -15.82
N ASN A 13 -7.73 48.57 -15.03
CA ASN A 13 -7.15 47.41 -14.32
C ASN A 13 -7.47 47.28 -12.82
N CYS A 14 -8.19 48.23 -12.22
CA CYS A 14 -8.55 48.17 -10.79
C CYS A 14 -9.94 47.55 -10.51
N LYS A 15 -10.87 47.53 -11.48
CA LYS A 15 -12.21 46.97 -11.27
C LYS A 15 -12.24 45.44 -11.38
N ASN A 16 -11.40 44.86 -12.26
CA ASN A 16 -11.31 43.40 -12.46
C ASN A 16 -10.51 42.66 -11.37
N ARG A 17 -9.64 43.36 -10.63
CA ARG A 17 -8.88 42.75 -9.52
C ARG A 17 -9.75 42.53 -8.27
N LYS A 18 -10.70 43.42 -7.97
CA LYS A 18 -11.59 43.28 -6.80
C LYS A 18 -12.59 42.12 -6.96
N THR A 19 -13.12 41.90 -8.16
CA THR A 19 -13.98 40.74 -8.46
C THR A 19 -13.21 39.44 -8.48
N SER A 20 -12.00 39.42 -9.06
CA SER A 20 -11.11 38.25 -9.02
C SER A 20 -10.67 37.89 -7.61
N LEU A 21 -10.36 38.88 -6.76
CA LEU A 21 -9.99 38.65 -5.35
C LEU A 21 -11.18 38.15 -4.53
N ASN A 22 -12.38 38.69 -4.74
CA ASN A 22 -13.58 38.22 -4.05
C ASN A 22 -13.99 36.80 -4.49
N ILE A 23 -13.81 36.44 -5.75
CA ILE A 23 -14.03 35.06 -6.23
C ILE A 23 -12.96 34.13 -5.66
N LEU A 24 -11.69 34.54 -5.59
CA LEU A 24 -10.62 33.75 -5.00
C LEU A 24 -10.82 33.55 -3.49
N ILE A 25 -11.27 34.58 -2.78
CA ILE A 25 -11.61 34.53 -1.35
C ILE A 25 -12.86 33.66 -1.15
N LEU A 26 -13.90 33.78 -1.99
CA LEU A 26 -15.08 32.91 -1.94
C LEU A 26 -14.73 31.45 -2.25
N TRP A 27 -13.81 31.19 -3.19
CA TRP A 27 -13.31 29.85 -3.50
C TRP A 27 -12.46 29.29 -2.35
N PHE A 28 -11.65 30.14 -1.70
CA PHE A 28 -10.85 29.77 -0.54
C PHE A 28 -11.71 29.49 0.70
N PHE A 29 -12.73 30.31 0.96
CA PHE A 29 -13.70 30.09 2.04
C PHE A 29 -14.65 28.92 1.75
N SER A 30 -15.01 28.69 0.48
CA SER A 30 -15.78 27.50 0.07
C SER A 30 -14.95 26.23 0.29
N ASN A 31 -13.67 26.22 -0.11
CA ASN A 31 -12.77 25.10 0.13
C ASN A 31 -12.47 24.87 1.61
N GLN A 32 -12.37 25.92 2.43
CA GLN A 32 -12.22 25.78 3.88
C GLN A 32 -13.47 25.16 4.53
N LYS A 33 -14.68 25.56 4.10
CA LYS A 33 -15.93 25.00 4.63
C LYS A 33 -16.10 23.53 4.24
N THR A 34 -15.76 23.15 3.00
CA THR A 34 -15.78 21.73 2.58
C THR A 34 -14.67 20.93 3.24
N ALA A 35 -13.47 21.49 3.43
CA ALA A 35 -12.38 20.82 4.13
C ALA A 35 -12.69 20.63 5.62
N MET A 36 -13.29 21.64 6.27
CA MET A 36 -13.72 21.56 7.67
C MET A 36 -14.87 20.55 7.84
N PHE A 37 -15.83 20.51 6.92
CA PHE A 37 -16.92 19.51 6.95
C PHE A 37 -16.43 18.08 6.65
N LEU A 38 -15.45 17.91 5.76
CA LEU A 38 -14.78 16.63 5.52
C LEU A 38 -13.97 16.19 6.76
N LEU A 39 -13.24 17.10 7.38
CA LEU A 39 -12.44 16.82 8.58
C LEU A 39 -13.33 16.42 9.77
N GLU A 40 -14.38 17.20 10.03
CA GLU A 40 -15.34 16.98 11.12
C GLU A 40 -16.13 15.67 10.95
N ARG A 41 -16.43 15.27 9.70
CA ARG A 41 -17.11 14.00 9.38
C ARG A 41 -16.19 12.78 9.47
N ILE A 42 -14.95 12.89 9.01
CA ILE A 42 -13.93 11.82 9.14
C ILE A 42 -13.59 11.60 10.62
N LEU A 43 -13.54 12.68 11.41
CA LEU A 43 -13.28 12.63 12.86
C LEU A 43 -14.40 11.94 13.67
N ASN A 44 -15.62 11.79 13.15
CA ASN A 44 -16.73 11.26 13.95
C ASN A 44 -16.99 9.75 13.77
N GLU A 45 -16.68 9.16 12.60
CA GLU A 45 -16.91 7.72 12.32
C GLU A 45 -15.62 6.91 12.06
N GLN A 46 -14.56 7.51 11.50
CA GLN A 46 -13.37 6.78 11.03
C GLN A 46 -12.04 7.29 11.64
N LEU A 47 -12.13 8.12 12.68
CA LEU A 47 -10.99 8.74 13.37
C LEU A 47 -9.95 7.70 13.83
N PHE A 48 -10.42 6.56 14.34
CA PHE A 48 -9.54 5.49 14.79
C PHE A 48 -8.70 4.90 13.65
N LEU A 49 -9.29 4.70 12.47
CA LEU A 49 -8.56 4.23 11.28
C LEU A 49 -7.52 5.26 10.83
N LEU A 50 -7.87 6.55 10.88
CA LEU A 50 -6.97 7.64 10.50
C LEU A 50 -5.78 7.76 11.46
N ILE A 51 -5.99 7.55 12.78
CA ILE A 51 -4.90 7.50 13.76
C ILE A 51 -3.91 6.40 13.41
N ILE A 52 -4.38 5.18 13.11
CA ILE A 52 -3.50 4.06 12.77
C ILE A 52 -2.70 4.36 11.49
N ILE A 53 -3.34 4.95 10.47
CA ILE A 53 -2.65 5.39 9.25
C ILE A 53 -1.60 6.46 9.58
N ALA A 54 -1.91 7.45 10.41
CA ALA A 54 -0.96 8.48 10.82
C ALA A 54 0.24 7.89 11.57
N THR A 55 0.01 6.96 12.51
CA THR A 55 1.09 6.25 13.22
C THR A 55 1.96 5.44 12.24
N SER A 56 1.36 4.75 11.28
CA SER A 56 2.10 4.01 10.25
C SER A 56 2.95 4.94 9.38
N ALA A 57 2.45 6.12 9.02
CA ALA A 57 3.19 7.11 8.25
C ALA A 57 4.39 7.68 9.02
N ILE A 58 4.24 7.90 10.35
CA ILE A 58 5.35 8.32 11.22
C ILE A 58 6.43 7.22 11.27
N LEU A 59 6.05 5.96 11.44
CA LEU A 59 6.98 4.84 11.47
C LEU A 59 7.70 4.66 10.13
N ILE A 60 7.00 4.78 9.01
CA ILE A 60 7.61 4.75 7.67
C ILE A 60 8.60 5.92 7.51
N SER A 61 8.23 7.12 7.96
CA SER A 61 9.10 8.30 7.92
C SER A 61 10.37 8.11 8.76
N TYR A 62 10.27 7.48 9.93
CA TYR A 62 11.40 7.07 10.74
C TYR A 62 12.33 6.11 9.99
N CYS A 63 11.77 5.10 9.31
CA CYS A 63 12.54 4.15 8.51
C CYS A 63 13.27 4.84 7.34
N ILE A 64 12.60 5.76 6.63
CA ILE A 64 13.19 6.57 5.55
C ILE A 64 14.38 7.37 6.06
N LYS A 65 14.25 8.01 7.23
CA LYS A 65 15.29 8.88 7.81
C LYS A 65 16.55 8.09 8.20
N ASN A 66 16.37 6.89 8.77
CA ASN A 66 17.49 6.14 9.35
C ASN A 66 18.22 5.24 8.34
N ARG A 67 17.50 4.62 7.40
CA ARG A 67 18.09 3.68 6.41
C ARG A 67 17.53 3.90 4.99
N PRO A 68 17.71 5.09 4.38
CA PRO A 68 17.13 5.43 3.08
C PRO A 68 17.59 4.49 1.96
N PHE A 69 18.85 4.05 1.99
CA PHE A 69 19.39 3.11 0.99
C PHE A 69 18.73 1.73 1.05
N LEU A 70 18.39 1.27 2.26
CA LEU A 70 17.70 -0.01 2.45
C LEU A 70 16.28 0.06 1.90
N LEU A 71 15.54 1.15 2.16
CA LEU A 71 14.20 1.34 1.58
C LEU A 71 14.23 1.41 0.05
N LYS A 72 15.20 2.13 -0.52
CA LYS A 72 15.39 2.15 -1.98
C LYS A 72 15.66 0.75 -2.54
N SER A 73 16.42 -0.06 -1.79
CA SER A 73 16.70 -1.45 -2.17
C SER A 73 15.45 -2.33 -2.06
N ILE A 74 14.62 -2.16 -1.02
CA ILE A 74 13.32 -2.84 -0.88
C ILE A 74 12.42 -2.51 -2.07
N ALA A 75 12.25 -1.21 -2.37
CA ALA A 75 11.44 -0.73 -3.50
C ALA A 75 11.85 -1.33 -4.86
N LEU A 76 13.14 -1.62 -5.03
CA LEU A 76 13.72 -2.15 -6.27
C LEU A 76 14.00 -3.66 -6.22
N ALA A 77 13.71 -4.34 -5.12
CA ALA A 77 14.19 -5.70 -4.86
C ALA A 77 13.71 -6.70 -5.93
N HIS A 78 12.46 -6.60 -6.37
CA HIS A 78 11.93 -7.49 -7.43
C HIS A 78 12.32 -7.08 -8.85
N LEU A 79 12.91 -5.88 -9.03
CA LEU A 79 13.34 -5.37 -10.33
C LEU A 79 14.86 -5.54 -10.56
N LYS A 80 15.67 -5.51 -9.49
CA LYS A 80 17.13 -5.59 -9.55
C LYS A 80 17.68 -6.63 -8.59
N LYS A 81 18.39 -7.64 -9.12
CA LYS A 81 19.06 -8.69 -8.34
C LYS A 81 20.02 -8.14 -7.27
N THR A 82 20.73 -7.05 -7.57
CA THR A 82 21.64 -6.40 -6.62
C THR A 82 20.89 -5.79 -5.43
N ALA A 83 19.76 -5.13 -5.69
CA ALA A 83 18.90 -4.60 -4.64
C ALA A 83 18.28 -5.73 -3.80
N PHE A 84 17.87 -6.83 -4.43
CA PHE A 84 17.38 -8.02 -3.74
C PHE A 84 18.41 -8.57 -2.76
N LYS A 85 19.67 -8.71 -3.18
CA LYS A 85 20.76 -9.22 -2.34
C LYS A 85 21.04 -8.30 -1.14
N VAL A 86 20.96 -6.98 -1.33
CA VAL A 86 21.07 -6.02 -0.22
C VAL A 86 19.98 -6.26 0.81
N VAL A 87 18.72 -6.46 0.38
CA VAL A 87 17.62 -6.74 1.32
C VAL A 87 17.82 -8.10 2.01
N SER A 88 18.21 -9.14 1.25
CA SER A 88 18.47 -10.49 1.79
C SER A 88 19.45 -10.46 2.96
N ASN A 89 20.56 -9.74 2.79
CA ASN A 89 21.60 -9.58 3.80
C ASN A 89 21.16 -8.78 5.04
N ASN A 90 20.06 -8.02 4.95
CA ASN A 90 19.55 -7.16 6.01
C ASN A 90 18.15 -7.57 6.48
N THR A 91 17.71 -8.80 6.20
CA THR A 91 16.35 -9.27 6.56
C THR A 91 16.10 -9.27 8.06
N GLN A 92 17.14 -9.42 8.88
CA GLN A 92 17.07 -9.34 10.35
C GLN A 92 17.21 -7.91 10.90
N ASP A 93 17.41 -6.89 10.05
CA ASP A 93 17.50 -5.50 10.49
C ASP A 93 16.16 -5.06 11.12
N GLN A 94 16.23 -4.36 12.26
CA GLN A 94 15.08 -3.83 12.97
C GLN A 94 14.20 -2.96 12.06
N ILE A 95 14.78 -2.22 11.11
CA ILE A 95 14.04 -1.39 10.14
C ILE A 95 13.17 -2.27 9.21
N VAL A 96 13.68 -3.42 8.76
CA VAL A 96 12.91 -4.36 7.93
C VAL A 96 11.76 -4.96 8.74
N SER A 97 12.01 -5.30 10.01
CA SER A 97 10.96 -5.79 10.92
C SER A 97 9.86 -4.75 11.15
N ILE A 98 10.22 -3.49 11.43
CA ILE A 98 9.25 -2.39 11.58
C ILE A 98 8.43 -2.21 10.30
N LEU A 99 9.09 -2.17 9.13
CA LEU A 99 8.41 -2.05 7.84
C LEU A 99 7.47 -3.22 7.56
N PHE A 100 7.87 -4.44 7.92
CA PHE A 100 7.05 -5.63 7.76
C PHE A 100 5.77 -5.55 8.59
N TRP A 101 5.88 -5.29 9.90
CA TRP A 101 4.71 -5.23 10.78
C TRP A 101 3.78 -4.05 10.46
N THR A 102 4.34 -2.88 10.16
CA THR A 102 3.54 -1.72 9.72
C THR A 102 2.79 -1.99 8.42
N SER A 103 3.41 -2.74 7.50
CA SER A 103 2.78 -3.14 6.23
C SER A 103 1.66 -4.15 6.41
N ILE A 104 1.74 -5.04 7.40
CA ILE A 104 0.63 -5.93 7.78
C ILE A 104 -0.53 -5.10 8.34
N THR A 105 -0.26 -4.16 9.24
CA THR A 105 -1.30 -3.28 9.80
C THR A 105 -2.02 -2.50 8.71
N LEU A 106 -1.30 -1.98 7.72
CA LEU A 106 -1.88 -1.28 6.58
C LEU A 106 -2.75 -2.18 5.71
N GLN A 107 -2.32 -3.43 5.45
CA GLN A 107 -3.14 -4.41 4.74
C GLN A 107 -4.41 -4.76 5.53
N VAL A 108 -4.32 -4.91 6.85
CA VAL A 108 -5.48 -5.16 7.72
C VAL A 108 -6.49 -4.01 7.65
N ILE A 109 -6.03 -2.76 7.70
CA ILE A 109 -6.91 -1.59 7.53
C ILE A 109 -7.61 -1.64 6.17
N CYS A 110 -6.87 -1.95 5.10
CA CYS A 110 -7.44 -2.04 3.76
C CYS A 110 -8.51 -3.13 3.66
N VAL A 111 -8.28 -4.32 4.24
CA VAL A 111 -9.27 -5.40 4.31
C VAL A 111 -10.46 -5.00 5.17
N PHE A 112 -10.24 -4.31 6.30
CA PHE A 112 -11.32 -3.81 7.15
C PHE A 112 -12.25 -2.88 6.37
N ILE A 113 -11.69 -1.87 5.67
CA ILE A 113 -12.46 -0.93 4.85
C ILE A 113 -13.23 -1.68 3.75
N PHE A 114 -12.59 -2.67 3.11
CA PHE A 114 -13.25 -3.50 2.09
C PHE A 114 -14.45 -4.29 2.65
N LEU A 115 -14.33 -4.86 3.84
CA LEU A 115 -15.41 -5.61 4.48
C LEU A 115 -16.54 -4.70 4.98
N GLU A 116 -16.19 -3.50 5.46
CA GLU A 116 -17.14 -2.45 5.84
C GLU A 116 -18.02 -2.03 4.65
N GLU A 117 -17.41 -1.83 3.48
CA GLU A 117 -18.13 -1.51 2.23
C GLU A 117 -19.16 -2.57 1.84
N LYS A 118 -18.85 -3.85 2.08
CA LYS A 118 -19.77 -4.96 1.81
C LYS A 118 -20.82 -5.17 2.91
N ASN A 119 -20.81 -4.36 3.97
CA ASN A 119 -21.60 -4.56 5.19
C ASN A 119 -21.42 -5.97 5.80
N ASN A 120 -20.28 -6.61 5.53
CA ASN A 120 -19.92 -7.97 5.92
C ASN A 120 -18.70 -7.93 6.85
N LEU A 121 -18.70 -7.01 7.83
CA LEU A 121 -17.66 -6.87 8.83
C LEU A 121 -17.58 -8.12 9.70
N ASN A 122 -16.73 -9.04 9.29
CA ASN A 122 -16.48 -10.27 10.01
C ASN A 122 -15.05 -10.26 10.58
N VAL A 123 -14.95 -10.03 11.88
CA VAL A 123 -13.67 -9.99 12.61
C VAL A 123 -12.88 -11.29 12.44
N PHE A 124 -13.55 -12.43 12.27
CA PHE A 124 -12.89 -13.72 12.03
C PHE A 124 -12.05 -13.71 10.76
N ILE A 125 -12.44 -12.97 9.73
CA ILE A 125 -11.68 -12.88 8.46
C ILE A 125 -10.39 -12.10 8.66
N ILE A 126 -10.44 -11.04 9.45
CA ILE A 126 -9.26 -10.24 9.80
C ILE A 126 -8.29 -11.08 10.62
N ILE A 127 -8.80 -11.82 11.63
CA ILE A 127 -8.00 -12.74 12.44
C ILE A 127 -7.39 -13.83 11.55
N LEU A 128 -8.19 -14.43 10.67
CA LEU A 128 -7.74 -15.46 9.73
C LEU A 128 -6.63 -14.92 8.82
N PHE A 129 -6.82 -13.74 8.23
CA PHE A 129 -5.81 -13.08 7.40
C PHE A 129 -4.48 -12.88 8.13
N VAL A 130 -4.52 -12.28 9.33
CA VAL A 130 -3.30 -12.05 10.13
C VAL A 130 -2.66 -13.37 10.52
N SER A 131 -3.46 -14.37 10.93
CA SER A 131 -2.96 -15.69 11.31
C SER A 131 -2.24 -16.37 10.16
N LEU A 132 -2.77 -16.29 8.93
CA LEU A 132 -2.15 -16.86 7.74
C LEU A 132 -0.80 -16.22 7.44
N VAL A 133 -0.67 -14.89 7.58
CA VAL A 133 0.61 -14.19 7.38
C VAL A 133 1.64 -14.58 8.45
N VAL A 134 1.23 -14.66 9.72
CA VAL A 134 2.12 -15.02 10.84
C VAL A 134 2.53 -16.48 10.77
N VAL A 135 1.59 -17.41 10.58
CA VAL A 135 1.85 -18.85 10.40
C VAL A 135 2.80 -19.04 9.22
N LYS A 136 2.59 -18.35 8.11
CA LYS A 136 3.49 -18.41 6.97
C LYS A 136 4.92 -17.98 7.34
N ARG A 137 5.09 -16.85 8.00
CA ARG A 137 6.41 -16.41 8.47
C ARG A 137 7.06 -17.46 9.39
N ALA A 138 6.31 -18.06 10.30
CA ALA A 138 6.81 -19.11 11.19
C ALA A 138 7.18 -20.39 10.43
N THR A 139 6.38 -20.84 9.47
CA THR A 139 6.68 -22.02 8.65
C THR A 139 7.93 -21.85 7.81
N ILE A 140 8.19 -20.65 7.27
CA ILE A 140 9.44 -20.35 6.54
C ILE A 140 10.65 -20.43 7.48
N PHE A 141 10.53 -19.88 8.69
CA PHE A 141 11.59 -19.93 9.69
C PHE A 141 11.89 -21.37 10.15
N ILE A 142 10.86 -22.17 10.42
CA ILE A 142 11.01 -23.58 10.80
C ILE A 142 11.59 -24.40 9.61
N SER A 143 11.19 -24.07 8.38
CA SER A 143 11.73 -24.70 7.18
C SER A 143 13.23 -24.48 7.01
N GLU A 144 13.81 -23.43 7.59
CA GLU A 144 15.27 -23.17 7.57
C GLU A 144 16.03 -24.16 8.43
N ILE A 145 15.40 -24.62 9.49
CA ILE A 145 15.98 -25.59 10.42
C ILE A 145 15.91 -27.01 9.82
N ILE A 146 14.91 -27.29 8.99
CA ILE A 146 14.61 -28.63 8.47
C ILE A 146 15.28 -28.91 7.12
N PHE A 147 15.37 -27.92 6.22
CA PHE A 147 15.84 -28.13 4.84
C PHE A 147 17.26 -27.62 4.61
N GLN A 148 18.12 -28.46 4.03
CA GLN A 148 19.54 -28.18 3.79
C GLN A 148 19.82 -27.20 2.62
N THR A 149 18.81 -26.69 1.92
CA THR A 149 18.95 -25.75 0.80
C THR A 149 18.82 -24.29 1.25
N LYS A 150 19.87 -23.78 1.92
CA LYS A 150 19.87 -22.46 2.57
C LYS A 150 19.63 -21.28 1.61
N THR A 151 20.18 -21.33 0.39
CA THR A 151 20.09 -20.23 -0.60
C THR A 151 18.69 -20.03 -1.16
N LEU A 152 17.99 -21.12 -1.50
CA LEU A 152 16.61 -21.07 -1.98
C LEU A 152 15.68 -20.47 -0.94
N LEU A 153 15.86 -20.90 0.32
CA LEU A 153 14.99 -20.49 1.41
C LEU A 153 15.23 -19.04 1.83
N GLU A 154 16.48 -18.59 1.90
CA GLU A 154 16.80 -17.17 2.12
C GLU A 154 16.19 -16.28 1.03
N THR A 155 16.25 -16.74 -0.23
CA THR A 155 15.61 -16.06 -1.36
C THR A 155 14.09 -16.04 -1.20
N TYR A 156 13.48 -17.15 -0.80
CA TYR A 156 12.04 -17.23 -0.58
C TYR A 156 11.57 -16.32 0.56
N HIS A 157 12.26 -16.37 1.71
CA HIS A 157 11.97 -15.53 2.87
C HIS A 157 12.09 -14.05 2.53
N THR A 158 13.19 -13.66 1.87
CA THR A 158 13.41 -12.27 1.45
C THR A 158 12.33 -11.80 0.50
N SER A 159 11.98 -12.63 -0.50
CA SER A 159 10.91 -12.30 -1.44
C SER A 159 9.55 -12.17 -0.76
N PHE A 160 9.26 -13.01 0.25
CA PHE A 160 8.04 -12.91 1.05
C PHE A 160 7.98 -11.61 1.86
N VAL A 161 9.06 -11.26 2.56
CA VAL A 161 9.14 -10.01 3.35
C VAL A 161 8.96 -8.78 2.44
N VAL A 162 9.66 -8.74 1.32
CA VAL A 162 9.54 -7.66 0.33
C VAL A 162 8.11 -7.55 -0.22
N MET A 163 7.47 -8.68 -0.50
CA MET A 163 6.08 -8.70 -0.97
C MET A 163 5.13 -8.09 0.06
N VAL A 164 5.20 -8.52 1.32
CA VAL A 164 4.35 -7.97 2.38
C VAL A 164 4.55 -6.46 2.49
N ILE A 165 5.79 -5.97 2.38
CA ILE A 165 6.08 -4.54 2.43
C ILE A 165 5.46 -3.79 1.24
N HIS A 166 5.65 -4.28 0.01
CA HIS A 166 5.08 -3.63 -1.18
C HIS A 166 3.55 -3.62 -1.17
N LEU A 167 2.91 -4.71 -0.73
CA LEU A 167 1.46 -4.77 -0.58
C LEU A 167 0.96 -3.78 0.49
N GLY A 168 1.69 -3.62 1.59
CA GLY A 168 1.42 -2.59 2.59
C GLY A 168 1.50 -1.18 2.01
N TRP A 169 2.56 -0.88 1.25
CA TRP A 169 2.71 0.43 0.62
C TRP A 169 1.64 0.72 -0.43
N LEU A 170 1.20 -0.29 -1.18
CA LEU A 170 0.09 -0.17 -2.12
C LEU A 170 -1.24 0.07 -1.40
N SER A 171 -1.45 -0.57 -0.25
CA SER A 171 -2.69 -0.44 0.52
C SER A 171 -2.88 0.92 1.19
N LEU A 172 -1.80 1.66 1.44
CA LEU A 172 -1.81 2.99 2.07
C LEU A 172 -2.56 4.06 1.23
N PRO A 173 -2.17 4.39 -0.01
CA PRO A 173 -2.88 5.39 -0.81
C PRO A 173 -4.33 4.98 -1.08
N PHE A 174 -4.59 3.67 -1.21
CA PHE A 174 -5.93 3.14 -1.39
C PHE A 174 -6.83 3.39 -0.18
N SER A 175 -6.34 3.09 1.02
CA SER A 175 -7.07 3.30 2.27
C SER A 175 -7.32 4.79 2.53
N ILE A 176 -6.31 5.65 2.30
CA ILE A 176 -6.44 7.11 2.46
C ILE A 176 -7.52 7.66 1.51
N TYR A 177 -7.51 7.24 0.25
CA TYR A 177 -8.49 7.69 -0.72
C TYR A 177 -9.92 7.32 -0.29
N LYS A 178 -10.13 6.07 0.13
CA LYS A 178 -11.46 5.60 0.56
C LYS A 178 -11.98 6.27 1.82
N ILE A 179 -11.13 6.46 2.83
CA ILE A 179 -11.50 7.18 4.06
C ILE A 179 -11.86 8.63 3.74
N THR A 180 -11.07 9.29 2.88
CA THR A 180 -11.28 10.72 2.56
C THR A 180 -12.57 10.96 1.80
N TYR A 181 -12.92 10.08 0.86
CA TYR A 181 -14.11 10.19 0.02
C TYR A 181 -15.29 9.32 0.49
N HIS A 182 -15.25 8.88 1.75
CA HIS A 182 -16.27 8.05 2.36
C HIS A 182 -17.67 8.68 2.19
N LYS A 183 -18.65 7.86 1.77
CA LYS A 183 -20.05 8.25 1.47
C LYS A 183 -20.27 9.25 0.31
N ILE A 184 -19.22 9.78 -0.32
CA ILE A 184 -19.33 10.68 -1.50
C ILE A 184 -19.08 9.91 -2.80
N ILE A 185 -18.26 8.87 -2.71
CA ILE A 185 -17.84 8.07 -3.85
C ILE A 185 -19.01 7.22 -4.40
N SER A 186 -19.10 7.12 -5.73
CA SER A 186 -20.13 6.28 -6.36
C SER A 186 -19.81 4.79 -6.18
N LEU A 187 -20.84 3.95 -6.06
CA LEU A 187 -20.69 2.50 -5.90
C LEU A 187 -19.86 1.88 -7.03
N GLN A 188 -20.08 2.32 -8.27
CA GLN A 188 -19.32 1.86 -9.44
C GLN A 188 -17.82 2.16 -9.30
N LEU A 189 -17.46 3.39 -8.89
CA LEU A 189 -16.07 3.77 -8.74
C LEU A 189 -15.37 2.98 -7.62
N VAL A 190 -16.07 2.66 -6.54
CA VAL A 190 -15.54 1.78 -5.46
C VAL A 190 -15.27 0.38 -5.98
N GLN A 191 -16.19 -0.19 -6.77
CA GLN A 191 -16.02 -1.50 -7.38
C GLN A 191 -14.83 -1.54 -8.34
N ASP A 192 -14.69 -0.53 -9.20
CA ASP A 192 -13.58 -0.41 -10.14
C ASP A 192 -12.23 -0.28 -9.42
N LEU A 193 -12.18 0.51 -8.35
CA LEU A 193 -10.99 0.66 -7.51
C LEU A 193 -10.61 -0.65 -6.81
N ASN A 194 -11.59 -1.35 -6.25
CA ASN A 194 -11.40 -2.67 -5.63
C ASN A 194 -10.88 -3.70 -6.63
N LEU A 195 -11.47 -3.76 -7.82
CA LEU A 195 -11.04 -4.66 -8.88
C LEU A 195 -9.63 -4.31 -9.36
N GLY A 196 -9.30 -3.03 -9.47
CA GLY A 196 -7.96 -2.54 -9.79
C GLY A 196 -6.93 -2.99 -8.76
N LEU A 197 -7.22 -2.82 -7.46
CA LEU A 197 -6.35 -3.29 -6.39
C LEU A 197 -6.13 -4.80 -6.47
N ILE A 198 -7.21 -5.58 -6.59
CA ILE A 198 -7.15 -7.04 -6.72
C ILE A 198 -6.29 -7.46 -7.92
N SER A 199 -6.48 -6.80 -9.06
CA SER A 199 -5.70 -7.06 -10.28
C SER A 199 -4.21 -6.80 -10.09
N ILE A 200 -3.84 -5.69 -9.43
CA ILE A 200 -2.43 -5.37 -9.12
C ILE A 200 -1.82 -6.42 -8.18
N VAL A 201 -2.55 -6.82 -7.13
CA VAL A 201 -2.09 -7.87 -6.20
C VAL A 201 -1.88 -9.19 -6.93
N PHE A 202 -2.83 -9.58 -7.78
CA PHE A 202 -2.76 -10.81 -8.55
C PHE A 202 -1.59 -10.81 -9.55
N LEU A 203 -1.39 -9.71 -10.29
CA LEU A 203 -0.24 -9.54 -11.18
C LEU A 203 1.08 -9.65 -10.42
N TYR A 204 1.16 -9.05 -9.23
CA TYR A 204 2.35 -9.11 -8.39
C TYR A 204 2.68 -10.54 -7.94
N LEU A 205 1.66 -11.34 -7.58
CA LEU A 205 1.81 -12.75 -7.25
C LEU A 205 2.29 -13.58 -8.45
N ILE A 206 1.76 -13.33 -9.65
CA ILE A 206 2.22 -14.01 -10.88
C ILE A 206 3.69 -13.71 -11.16
N ILE A 207 4.11 -12.43 -11.08
CA ILE A 207 5.51 -12.05 -11.31
C ILE A 207 6.43 -12.79 -10.34
N ARG A 208 6.04 -12.88 -9.06
CA ARG A 208 6.81 -13.59 -8.04
C ARG A 208 6.88 -15.09 -8.30
N LEU A 209 5.77 -15.70 -8.72
CA LEU A 209 5.73 -17.10 -9.13
C LEU A 209 6.74 -17.38 -10.25
N VAL A 210 6.77 -16.53 -11.29
CA VAL A 210 7.73 -16.67 -12.40
C VAL A 210 9.18 -16.56 -11.93
N ILE A 211 9.48 -15.60 -11.04
CA ILE A 211 10.83 -15.44 -10.46
C ILE A 211 11.23 -16.70 -9.69
N LEU A 212 10.34 -17.23 -8.84
CA LEU A 212 10.66 -18.38 -8.01
C LEU A 212 10.86 -19.65 -8.84
N ILE A 213 10.03 -19.87 -9.86
CA ILE A 213 10.17 -20.98 -10.81
C ILE A 213 11.52 -20.89 -11.56
N SER A 214 11.93 -19.67 -11.96
CA SER A 214 13.20 -19.45 -12.63
C SER A 214 14.40 -19.77 -11.72
N THR A 215 14.35 -19.36 -10.46
CA THR A 215 15.40 -19.67 -9.47
C THR A 215 15.45 -21.18 -9.16
N ALA A 216 14.29 -21.83 -9.02
CA ALA A 216 14.19 -23.27 -8.79
C ALA A 216 14.84 -24.11 -9.90
N LYS A 217 14.62 -23.73 -11.16
CA LYS A 217 15.24 -24.37 -12.33
C LYS A 217 16.77 -24.29 -12.27
N ASN A 218 17.32 -23.18 -11.78
CA ASN A 218 18.76 -22.96 -11.72
C ASN A 218 19.43 -23.76 -10.58
N GLU A 219 18.72 -24.05 -9.49
CA GLU A 219 19.25 -24.79 -8.34
C GLU A 219 18.95 -26.31 -8.39
N ALA A 220 18.37 -26.82 -9.49
CA ALA A 220 18.04 -28.24 -9.69
C ALA A 220 17.20 -28.88 -8.55
N VAL A 221 16.43 -28.07 -7.82
CA VAL A 221 15.54 -28.52 -6.76
C VAL A 221 14.28 -29.14 -7.37
N SER A 222 13.77 -30.22 -6.76
CA SER A 222 12.53 -30.88 -7.18
C SER A 222 11.37 -29.87 -7.25
N PHE A 223 10.86 -29.65 -8.47
CA PHE A 223 9.72 -28.77 -8.77
C PHE A 223 8.50 -29.02 -7.87
N LEU A 224 8.33 -30.26 -7.42
CA LEU A 224 7.19 -30.71 -6.63
C LEU A 224 7.17 -30.12 -5.21
N HIS A 225 8.33 -29.91 -4.59
CA HIS A 225 8.41 -29.27 -3.27
C HIS A 225 8.00 -27.79 -3.33
N ILE A 226 8.39 -27.10 -4.39
CA ILE A 226 8.10 -25.69 -4.58
C ILE A 226 6.63 -25.48 -4.92
N ILE A 227 6.04 -26.34 -5.75
CA ILE A 227 4.60 -26.32 -6.06
C ILE A 227 3.76 -26.62 -4.82
N PHE A 228 4.10 -27.63 -4.01
CA PHE A 228 3.37 -27.89 -2.76
C PHE A 228 3.47 -26.71 -1.79
N TYR A 229 4.63 -26.09 -1.70
CA TYR A 229 4.85 -24.93 -0.83
C TYR A 229 4.06 -23.69 -1.30
N LEU A 230 4.07 -23.40 -2.61
CA LEU A 230 3.30 -22.30 -3.22
C LEU A 230 1.79 -22.51 -3.15
N CYS A 231 1.30 -23.72 -3.46
CA CYS A 231 -0.12 -24.03 -3.42
C CYS A 231 -0.66 -23.91 -2.00
N THR A 232 0.07 -24.41 -1.00
CA THR A 232 -0.42 -24.44 0.39
C THR A 232 -0.33 -23.06 1.08
N LEU A 233 0.67 -22.24 0.77
CA LEU A 233 0.94 -20.97 1.48
C LEU A 233 0.60 -19.69 0.69
N GLU A 234 0.24 -19.76 -0.59
CA GLU A 234 -0.08 -18.58 -1.41
C GLU A 234 -1.43 -18.69 -2.08
N ILE A 235 -1.68 -19.80 -2.77
CA ILE A 235 -2.89 -19.96 -3.58
C ILE A 235 -4.09 -20.26 -2.69
N VAL A 236 -3.98 -21.17 -1.72
CA VAL A 236 -5.11 -21.51 -0.82
C VAL A 236 -5.60 -20.32 0.02
N PRO A 237 -4.73 -19.53 0.68
CA PRO A 237 -5.14 -18.30 1.37
C PRO A 237 -5.81 -17.28 0.43
N ALA A 238 -5.22 -17.07 -0.75
CA ALA A 238 -5.75 -16.14 -1.74
C ALA A 238 -7.12 -16.59 -2.24
N VAL A 239 -7.28 -17.87 -2.59
CA VAL A 239 -8.55 -18.45 -3.06
C VAL A 239 -9.61 -18.40 -1.96
N LEU A 240 -9.28 -18.68 -0.70
CA LEU A 240 -10.24 -18.55 0.42
C LEU A 240 -10.73 -17.11 0.62
N ILE A 241 -9.80 -16.15 0.56
CA ILE A 241 -10.14 -14.73 0.63
C ILE A 241 -10.98 -14.36 -0.59
N PHE A 242 -10.55 -14.66 -1.81
CA PHE A 242 -11.28 -14.34 -3.03
C PHE A 242 -12.66 -15.02 -3.10
N SER A 243 -12.80 -16.26 -2.67
CA SER A 243 -14.11 -16.94 -2.63
C SER A 243 -15.06 -16.27 -1.66
N TYR A 244 -14.55 -15.77 -0.53
CA TYR A 244 -15.36 -15.01 0.41
C TYR A 244 -15.66 -13.58 -0.10
N LEU A 245 -14.70 -12.93 -0.78
CA LEU A 245 -14.89 -11.58 -1.32
C LEU A 245 -15.71 -11.55 -2.62
N ILE A 246 -15.89 -12.67 -3.32
CA ILE A 246 -16.76 -12.77 -4.51
C ILE A 246 -18.19 -13.15 -4.12
N SER A 247 -18.35 -13.94 -3.04
CA SER A 247 -19.65 -14.17 -2.39
C SER A 247 -20.21 -12.91 -1.74
#